data_AF-A0A931T5P2-F1
#
_entry.id   AF-A0A931T5P2-F1
#
_cell.length_a   1.000
_cell.length_b   1.000
_cell.length_c   1.000
_cell.angle_alpha   90.00
_cell.angle_beta   90.00
_cell.angle_gamma   90.00
#
_symmetry.space_group_name_H-M   'P 1'
#
loop_
_entity.id
_entity.type
_entity.pdbx_description
1 polymer ?
#
loop_
_entity_poly.entity_id
_entity_poly.type
_entity_poly.pdbx_seq_one_letter_code
_entity_poly.pdbx_strand_id
1 'polypeptide(L)'
;MSTEFSPAPPRAPQVVFWYKVYVVLNALLYLAITAVLAAIGIFAPGALEDELGPAILLFVMAGACTFFALAYLVSLGFPRRPWAWVYDLVVICIGFTGCFTLPFSVALLIFWIKPEVKSWFGVT
;
A
#
# COMPACT_ATOMS: atom_id res chain seq x y z
N MET A 1 41.07 -5.31 29.26
CA MET A 1 39.63 -4.99 29.34
C MET A 1 39.22 -4.48 27.96
N SER A 2 38.92 -5.40 27.05
CA SER A 2 38.52 -5.08 25.67
C SER A 2 37.10 -4.55 25.68
N THR A 3 36.92 -3.28 25.33
CA THR A 3 35.61 -2.69 25.07
C THR A 3 34.98 -3.47 23.92
N GLU A 4 33.98 -4.31 24.21
CA GLU A 4 33.15 -4.88 23.17
C GLU A 4 32.49 -3.71 22.43
N PHE A 5 32.93 -3.51 21.18
CA PHE A 5 32.23 -2.66 20.24
C PHE A 5 30.87 -3.30 20.01
N SER A 6 29.87 -2.91 20.80
CA SER A 6 28.49 -3.26 20.56
C SER A 6 28.07 -2.49 19.30
N PRO A 7 27.91 -3.15 18.14
CA PRO A 7 27.47 -2.43 16.95
C PRO A 7 26.09 -1.86 17.27
N ALA A 8 25.93 -0.55 17.07
CA ALA A 8 24.64 0.11 17.23
C ALA A 8 23.57 -0.72 16.48
N PRO A 9 22.37 -0.91 17.06
CA PRO A 9 21.33 -1.71 16.43
C PRO A 9 21.12 -1.18 15.00
N PRO A 10 21.01 -2.07 13.99
CA PRO A 10 21.02 -1.62 12.61
C PRO A 10 19.92 -0.59 12.41
N ARG A 11 20.31 0.60 11.96
CA ARG A 11 19.38 1.72 11.80
C ARG A 11 18.35 1.32 10.77
N ALA A 12 17.07 1.38 11.13
CA ALA A 12 15.99 1.06 10.19
C ALA A 12 16.14 1.95 8.94
N PRO A 13 16.16 1.36 7.74
CA PRO A 13 16.35 2.13 6.52
C PRO A 13 15.16 3.09 6.34
N GLN A 14 15.44 4.37 6.10
CA GLN A 14 14.43 5.44 6.02
C GLN A 14 13.35 5.15 4.97
N VAL A 15 13.68 4.41 3.91
CA VAL A 15 12.73 3.98 2.89
C VAL A 15 11.59 3.14 3.46
N VAL A 16 11.79 2.36 4.53
CA VAL A 16 10.73 1.59 5.19
C VAL A 16 9.72 2.51 5.87
N PHE A 17 10.18 3.63 6.42
CA PHE A 17 9.29 4.65 6.96
C PHE A 17 8.47 5.31 5.84
N TRP A 18 9.12 5.73 4.75
CA TRP A 18 8.44 6.30 3.59
C TRP A 18 7.46 5.33 2.92
N TYR A 19 7.80 4.04 2.91
CA TYR A 19 6.90 2.99 2.45
C TYR A 19 5.65 2.91 3.30
N LYS A 20 5.77 2.92 4.64
CA LYS A 20 4.60 2.93 5.52
C LYS A 20 3.72 4.17 5.30
N VAL A 21 4.32 5.35 5.16
CA VAL A 21 3.59 6.58 4.83
C VAL A 21 2.85 6.43 3.50
N TYR A 22 3.53 5.94 2.47
CA TYR A 22 2.94 5.68 1.16
C TYR A 22 1.77 4.70 1.22
N VAL A 23 1.91 3.60 1.96
CA VAL A 23 0.88 2.58 2.14
C VAL A 23 -0.34 3.15 2.86
N VAL A 24 -0.13 3.90 3.94
CA VAL A 24 -1.22 4.56 4.69
C VAL A 24 -1.95 5.57 3.81
N LEU A 25 -1.22 6.40 3.05
CA LEU A 25 -1.83 7.38 2.14
C LEU A 25 -2.67 6.70 1.06
N ASN A 26 -2.17 5.63 0.45
CA ASN A 26 -2.93 4.88 -0.55
C ASN A 26 -4.15 4.19 0.07
N ALA A 27 -4.00 3.54 1.23
CA ALA A 27 -5.12 2.94 1.94
C ALA A 27 -6.21 3.97 2.25
N LEU A 28 -5.84 5.16 2.74
CA LEU A 28 -6.78 6.25 3.00
C LEU A 28 -7.45 6.75 1.72
N LEU A 29 -6.72 6.88 0.62
CA LEU A 29 -7.27 7.28 -0.68
C LEU A 29 -8.33 6.28 -1.16
N TYR A 30 -8.02 4.98 -1.16
CA TYR A 30 -8.97 3.93 -1.58
C TYR A 30 -10.17 3.81 -0.63
N LEU A 31 -9.97 4.02 0.68
CA LEU A 31 -11.08 4.10 1.64
C LEU A 31 -11.95 5.33 1.42
N ALA A 32 -11.36 6.49 1.12
CA ALA A 32 -12.12 7.71 0.80
C ALA A 32 -12.96 7.52 -0.46
N ILE A 33 -12.40 6.93 -1.52
CA ILE A 33 -13.15 6.59 -2.74
C ILE A 33 -14.29 5.62 -2.40
N THR A 34 -14.01 4.57 -1.62
CA THR A 34 -15.03 3.61 -1.19
C THR A 34 -16.15 4.29 -0.40
N ALA A 35 -15.81 5.21 0.50
CA ALA A 35 -16.78 5.96 1.29
C ALA A 35 -17.67 6.86 0.41
N VAL A 36 -17.09 7.51 -0.62
CA VAL A 36 -17.85 8.30 -1.59
C VAL A 36 -18.78 7.41 -2.41
N LEU A 37 -18.29 6.27 -2.91
CA LEU A 37 -19.13 5.32 -3.67
C LEU A 37 -20.27 4.75 -2.81
N ALA A 38 -19.99 4.40 -1.56
CA ALA A 38 -21.00 3.96 -0.61
C ALA A 38 -22.01 5.07 -0.29
N ALA A 39 -21.55 6.31 -0.13
CA ALA A 39 -22.44 7.45 0.08
C ALA A 39 -23.36 7.70 -1.12
N ILE A 40 -22.87 7.55 -2.36
CA ILE A 40 -23.72 7.62 -3.56
C ILE A 40 -24.79 6.51 -3.53
N GLY A 41 -24.39 5.27 -3.22
CA GLY A 41 -25.34 4.16 -3.12
C GLY A 41 -26.40 4.31 -2.04
N ILE A 42 -26.08 4.96 -0.91
CA ILE A 42 -26.99 5.14 0.23
C ILE A 42 -27.85 6.39 0.11
N PHE A 43 -27.26 7.53 -0.28
CA PHE A 43 -27.91 8.85 -0.25
C PHE A 43 -28.46 9.30 -1.60
N ALA A 44 -28.02 8.68 -2.70
CA ALA A 44 -28.53 8.95 -4.05
C ALA A 44 -28.95 7.65 -4.77
N PRO A 45 -29.80 6.80 -4.17
CA PRO A 45 -30.21 5.53 -4.78
C PRO A 45 -30.94 5.74 -6.11
N GLY A 46 -31.70 6.84 -6.26
CA GLY A 46 -32.38 7.21 -7.51
C GLY A 46 -31.45 7.47 -8.70
N ALA A 47 -30.16 7.75 -8.46
CA ALA A 47 -29.18 7.83 -9.55
C ALA A 47 -28.80 6.45 -10.12
N LEU A 48 -29.23 5.36 -9.47
CA LEU A 48 -28.93 3.97 -9.81
C LEU A 48 -30.18 3.18 -10.20
N GLU A 49 -31.38 3.77 -10.08
CA GLU A 49 -32.67 3.07 -10.24
C GLU A 49 -33.00 2.76 -11.71
N ASP A 50 -32.54 3.59 -12.65
CA ASP A 50 -32.95 3.49 -14.06
C ASP A 50 -32.07 2.57 -14.91
N GLU A 51 -30.88 2.18 -14.43
CA GLU A 51 -29.99 1.27 -15.14
C GLU A 51 -29.25 0.31 -14.19
N LEU A 52 -29.37 -1.00 -14.46
CA LEU A 52 -28.59 -2.03 -13.75
C LEU A 52 -27.07 -1.86 -13.94
N GLY A 53 -26.65 -1.23 -15.04
CA GLY A 53 -25.25 -1.01 -15.40
C GLY A 53 -24.48 -0.16 -14.38
N PRO A 54 -24.91 1.10 -14.11
CA PRO A 54 -24.33 1.97 -13.09
C PRO A 54 -24.28 1.35 -11.69
N ALA A 55 -25.33 0.64 -11.29
CA ALA A 55 -25.38 -0.03 -9.99
C ALA A 55 -24.29 -1.12 -9.88
N ILE A 56 -24.21 -2.02 -10.87
CA ILE A 56 -23.17 -3.06 -10.91
C ILE A 56 -21.78 -2.43 -10.94
N LEU A 57 -21.57 -1.40 -11.76
CA LEU A 57 -20.30 -0.70 -11.87
C LEU A 57 -19.88 -0.11 -10.52
N LEU A 58 -20.80 0.54 -9.80
CA LEU A 58 -20.55 1.10 -8.49
C LEU A 58 -20.15 0.03 -7.47
N PHE A 59 -20.86 -1.09 -7.41
CA PHE A 59 -20.52 -2.20 -6.51
C PHE A 59 -19.18 -2.83 -6.85
N VAL A 60 -18.89 -3.03 -8.14
CA VAL A 60 -17.60 -3.57 -8.61
C VAL A 60 -16.46 -2.62 -8.27
N MET A 61 -16.63 -1.31 -8.51
CA MET A 61 -15.61 -0.31 -8.18
C MET A 61 -15.41 -0.17 -6.68
N ALA A 62 -16.48 -0.16 -5.88
CA ALA A 62 -16.39 -0.10 -4.42
C ALA A 62 -15.71 -1.35 -3.84
N GLY A 63 -16.07 -2.53 -4.36
CA GLY A 63 -15.43 -3.80 -3.99
C GLY A 63 -13.94 -3.82 -4.35
N ALA A 64 -13.58 -3.39 -5.56
CA ALA A 64 -12.19 -3.30 -6.00
C ALA A 64 -11.38 -2.30 -5.14
N CYS A 65 -11.92 -1.10 -4.89
CA CYS A 65 -11.24 -0.11 -4.03
C CYS A 65 -11.05 -0.63 -2.61
N THR A 66 -12.06 -1.30 -2.05
CA THR A 66 -11.95 -1.92 -0.72
C THR A 66 -10.88 -3.00 -0.69
N PHE A 67 -10.86 -3.87 -1.71
CA PHE A 67 -9.84 -4.92 -1.83
C PHE A 67 -8.42 -4.34 -1.87
N PHE A 68 -8.18 -3.30 -2.68
CA PHE A 68 -6.89 -2.62 -2.71
C PHE A 68 -6.55 -1.96 -1.38
N ALA A 69 -7.49 -1.25 -0.75
CA ALA A 69 -7.28 -0.65 0.57
C ALA A 69 -6.84 -1.70 1.60
N LEU A 70 -7.49 -2.86 1.62
CA LEU A 70 -7.12 -3.96 2.51
C LEU A 70 -5.72 -4.50 2.20
N ALA A 71 -5.37 -4.70 0.92
CA ALA A 71 -4.03 -5.14 0.54
C ALA A 71 -2.93 -4.16 1.04
N TYR A 72 -3.17 -2.85 0.94
CA TYR A 72 -2.27 -1.86 1.52
C TYR A 72 -2.20 -1.99 3.05
N LEU A 73 -3.34 -2.05 3.74
CA LEU A 73 -3.37 -2.13 5.21
C LEU A 73 -2.70 -3.40 5.76
N VAL A 74 -2.86 -4.53 5.08
CA VAL A 74 -2.23 -5.81 5.45
C VAL A 74 -0.71 -5.69 5.47
N SER A 75 -0.12 -4.88 4.57
CA SER A 75 1.33 -4.67 4.53
C SER A 75 1.90 -4.05 5.81
N LEU A 76 1.10 -3.22 6.52
CA LEU A 76 1.54 -2.55 7.76
C LEU A 76 1.76 -3.53 8.92
N GLY A 77 1.08 -4.67 8.89
CA GLY A 77 1.13 -5.68 9.95
C GLY A 77 2.26 -6.70 9.81
N PHE A 78 3.03 -6.69 8.71
CA PHE A 78 3.98 -7.77 8.48
C PHE A 78 5.22 -7.74 9.39
N PRO A 79 5.61 -8.90 9.96
CA PRO A 79 6.88 -9.01 10.68
C PRO A 79 8.07 -8.95 9.69
N ARG A 80 9.25 -8.57 10.19
CA ARG A 80 10.52 -8.58 9.43
C ARG A 80 10.88 -9.98 8.94
N ARG A 81 10.43 -10.33 7.73
CA ARG A 81 10.66 -11.62 7.08
C ARG A 81 10.95 -11.41 5.60
N PRO A 82 11.70 -12.31 4.94
CA PRO A 82 12.03 -12.16 3.53
C PRO A 82 10.79 -12.18 2.62
N TRP A 83 9.73 -12.91 3.00
CA TRP A 83 8.46 -12.87 2.25
C TRP A 83 7.78 -11.50 2.29
N ALA A 84 7.99 -10.72 3.37
CA ALA A 84 7.33 -9.42 3.55
C ALA A 84 7.94 -8.41 2.59
N TRP A 85 9.25 -8.50 2.34
CA TRP A 85 9.92 -7.69 1.32
C TRP A 85 9.32 -7.91 -0.07
N VAL A 86 9.03 -9.17 -0.43
CA VAL A 86 8.40 -9.50 -1.72
C VAL A 86 6.97 -8.97 -1.78
N TYR A 87 6.19 -9.14 -0.71
CA TYR A 87 4.84 -8.59 -0.64
C TYR A 87 4.84 -7.07 -0.81
N ASP A 88 5.69 -6.37 -0.07
CA ASP A 88 5.80 -4.92 -0.12
C ASP A 88 6.22 -4.42 -1.51
N LEU A 89 7.10 -5.17 -2.19
CA LEU A 89 7.46 -4.92 -3.58
C LEU A 89 6.25 -5.07 -4.52
N VAL A 90 5.45 -6.13 -4.36
CA VAL A 90 4.21 -6.31 -5.14
C VAL A 90 3.24 -5.17 -4.89
N VAL A 91 3.08 -4.72 -3.64
CA VAL A 91 2.24 -3.57 -3.29
C VAL A 91 2.72 -2.28 -3.95
N ILE A 92 4.03 -2.04 -4.01
CA ILE A 92 4.61 -0.91 -4.75
C ILE A 92 4.26 -1.02 -6.24
N CYS A 93 4.41 -2.21 -6.84
CA CYS A 93 4.06 -2.47 -8.24
C CYS A 93 2.57 -2.28 -8.54
N ILE A 94 1.66 -2.65 -7.63
CA ILE A 94 0.22 -2.37 -7.79
C ILE A 94 -0.01 -0.86 -7.90
N GLY A 95 0.74 -0.06 -7.15
CA GLY A 95 0.66 1.40 -7.22
C GLY A 95 1.18 2.02 -8.52
N PHE A 96 1.76 1.25 -9.44
CA PHE A 96 2.06 1.71 -10.81
C PHE A 96 0.82 1.76 -11.71
N THR A 97 -0.25 1.05 -11.33
CA THR A 97 -1.52 1.11 -12.07
C THR A 97 -2.24 2.45 -11.89
N GLY A 98 -1.90 3.19 -10.83
CA GLY A 98 -2.38 4.55 -10.58
C GLY A 98 -1.54 5.62 -11.29
N CYS A 99 -2.19 6.45 -12.10
CA CYS A 99 -1.53 7.54 -12.84
C CYS A 99 -0.90 8.60 -11.91
N PHE A 100 -1.51 8.83 -10.74
CA PHE A 100 -1.05 9.84 -9.77
C PHE A 100 0.09 9.35 -8.86
N THR A 101 0.14 8.05 -8.56
CA THR A 101 1.11 7.46 -7.61
C THR A 101 2.41 7.03 -8.27
N LEU A 102 2.47 6.99 -9.61
CA LEU A 102 3.63 6.60 -10.41
C LEU A 102 4.98 7.19 -9.95
N PRO A 103 5.16 8.52 -9.81
CA PRO A 103 6.46 9.07 -9.44
C PRO A 103 6.91 8.61 -8.05
N PHE A 104 5.97 8.48 -7.11
CA PHE A 104 6.25 7.99 -5.76
C PHE A 104 6.57 6.49 -5.76
N SER A 105 5.80 5.69 -6.50
CA SER A 105 6.01 4.25 -6.66
C SER A 105 7.38 3.96 -7.28
N VAL A 106 7.79 4.72 -8.31
CA VAL A 106 9.11 4.60 -8.95
C VAL A 106 10.23 4.93 -7.97
N ALA A 107 10.14 6.07 -7.28
CA ALA A 107 11.16 6.47 -6.30
C ALA A 107 11.30 5.40 -5.19
N LEU A 108 10.18 4.95 -4.63
CA LEU A 108 10.15 3.89 -3.62
C LEU A 108 10.76 2.60 -4.13
N LEU A 109 10.42 2.15 -5.34
CA LEU A 109 10.96 0.92 -5.92
C LEU A 109 12.49 0.98 -6.05
N ILE A 110 13.03 2.10 -6.53
CA ILE A 110 14.48 2.30 -6.68
C ILE A 110 15.18 2.18 -5.31
N PHE A 111 14.62 2.79 -4.27
CA PHE A 111 15.19 2.70 -2.92
C PHE A 111 14.93 1.35 -2.24
N TRP A 112 13.85 0.65 -2.60
CA TRP A 112 13.46 -0.65 -2.01
C TRP A 112 14.31 -1.82 -2.50
N ILE A 113 14.79 -1.77 -3.75
CA ILE A 113 15.65 -2.80 -4.34
C ILE A 113 17.09 -2.74 -3.82
N LYS A 114 17.47 -1.65 -3.13
CA LYS A 114 18.81 -1.49 -2.57
C LYS A 114 19.17 -2.62 -1.60
N PRO A 115 20.44 -3.07 -1.59
CA PRO A 115 20.89 -4.17 -0.73
C PRO A 115 20.71 -3.87 0.77
N GLU A 116 20.69 -2.59 1.16
CA GLU A 116 20.41 -2.13 2.53
C GLU A 116 19.02 -2.56 3.02
N VAL A 117 18.01 -2.55 2.15
CA VAL A 117 16.63 -2.93 2.50
C VAL A 117 16.51 -4.45 2.48
N LYS A 118 17.12 -5.10 1.47
CA LYS A 118 17.12 -6.56 1.37
C LYS A 118 17.74 -7.21 2.62
N SER A 119 18.91 -6.74 3.05
CA SER A 119 19.59 -7.26 4.25
C SER A 119 18.76 -7.04 5.52
N TRP A 120 18.01 -5.94 5.60
CA TRP A 120 17.11 -5.65 6.72
C TRP A 120 15.94 -6.63 6.85
N PHE A 121 15.43 -7.12 5.72
CA PHE A 121 14.39 -8.15 5.67
C PHE A 121 14.93 -9.58 5.66
N GLY A 122 16.26 -9.76 5.67
CA GLY A 122 16.91 -11.07 5.60
C GLY A 122 16.89 -11.70 4.21
N VAL A 123 16.77 -10.88 3.16
CA VAL A 123 16.90 -11.28 1.75
C VAL A 123 18.37 -11.11 1.37
N THR A 124 19.05 -12.21 1.06
CA THR A 124 20.45 -12.23 0.57
C THR A 124 20.54 -11.89 -0.90
#